data_AF-A0A2X2TE28-F1
#
_entry.id   AF-A0A2X2TE28-F1
#
_cell.length_a   1.000
_cell.length_b   1.000
_cell.length_c   1.000
_cell.angle_alpha   90.00
_cell.angle_beta   90.00
_cell.angle_gamma   90.00
#
_symmetry.space_group_name_H-M   'P 1'
#
loop_
_entity.id
_entity.type
_entity.pdbx_description
1 polymer ?
#
loop_
_entity_poly.entity_id
_entity_poly.type
_entity_poly.pdbx_seq_one_letter_code
_entity_poly.pdbx_strand_id
1 'polypeptide(L)'
;MNKRCRCCPNTAPGFGQHEGLYNAYRDLRDGANYASLSVAEKKAVDNALRDFELSGIGLPKDKQQRYGEISARLSELGSTYSNNVLDATMGWSKLITDEAELAGMPESALAAARAQAEAKEQDGWLLTLDIPSYLPVLTYCDNRALREEMYRAYSTRASDQGPNAGKWDNTPVMEEILALRHELAQLLGFGNYAEKSLATKMAENPQPGARIPV
;
A
#
# COMPACT_ATOMS: atom_id res chain seq x y z
N MET A 1 1.01 11.83 17.90
CA MET A 1 1.54 10.45 18.05
C MET A 1 0.43 9.45 17.74
N ASN A 2 0.47 8.89 16.53
CA ASN A 2 -0.57 8.07 15.95
C ASN A 2 -0.42 6.62 16.44
N LYS A 3 -1.05 6.26 17.57
CA LYS A 3 -1.06 4.89 18.09
C LYS A 3 -1.98 4.03 17.23
N ARG A 4 -1.45 3.50 16.11
CA ARG A 4 -2.08 2.35 15.43
C ARG A 4 -2.08 1.18 16.41
N CYS A 5 -3.27 0.79 16.85
CA CYS A 5 -3.47 -0.39 17.70
C CYS A 5 -3.00 -1.64 16.92
N ARG A 6 -2.06 -2.40 17.48
CA ARG A 6 -1.43 -3.58 16.86
C ARG A 6 -2.33 -4.82 16.76
N CYS A 7 -3.61 -4.72 17.13
CA CYS A 7 -4.49 -5.88 17.30
C CYS A 7 -5.31 -6.28 16.05
N CYS A 8 -5.19 -5.57 14.94
CA CYS A 8 -5.79 -6.00 13.68
C CYS A 8 -4.71 -6.08 12.59
N PRO A 9 -3.83 -7.11 12.62
CA PRO A 9 -3.17 -7.51 11.40
C PRO A 9 -4.26 -7.96 10.42
N ASN A 10 -4.08 -7.70 9.12
CA ASN A 10 -4.87 -8.29 8.04
C ASN A 10 -5.35 -9.68 8.45
N THR A 11 -6.65 -9.83 8.73
CA THR A 11 -7.21 -11.11 9.10
C THR A 11 -6.95 -12.06 7.95
N ALA A 12 -6.29 -13.18 8.25
CA ALA A 12 -6.00 -14.22 7.28
C ALA A 12 -7.27 -14.56 6.48
N PRO A 13 -7.16 -14.88 5.17
CA PRO A 13 -8.30 -15.01 4.26
C PRO A 13 -9.42 -15.96 4.75
N GLY A 14 -9.13 -16.89 5.67
CA GLY A 14 -10.14 -17.79 6.24
C GLY A 14 -10.91 -17.28 7.47
N PHE A 15 -10.41 -16.29 8.22
CA PHE A 15 -11.08 -15.87 9.48
C PHE A 15 -12.29 -14.96 9.22
N GLY A 16 -12.18 -14.10 8.20
CA GLY A 16 -13.25 -13.18 7.81
C GLY A 16 -14.42 -13.86 7.11
N GLN A 17 -14.29 -15.10 6.63
CA GLN A 17 -15.36 -15.84 5.93
C GLN A 17 -15.90 -17.02 6.75
N HIS A 18 -15.58 -17.10 8.04
CA HIS A 18 -16.03 -18.19 8.89
C HIS A 18 -17.50 -18.00 9.32
N GLU A 19 -18.42 -18.71 8.65
CA GLU A 19 -19.88 -18.59 8.87
C GLU A 19 -20.28 -18.76 10.34
N GLY A 20 -19.70 -19.74 11.04
CA GLY A 20 -20.02 -19.98 12.45
C GLY A 20 -19.63 -18.82 13.37
N LEU A 21 -18.59 -18.05 13.01
CA LEU A 21 -18.15 -16.92 13.83
C LEU A 21 -19.04 -15.71 13.55
N TYR A 22 -19.35 -15.45 12.28
CA TYR A 22 -20.30 -14.41 11.90
C TYR A 22 -21.68 -14.62 12.53
N ASN A 23 -22.21 -15.84 12.49
CA ASN A 23 -23.49 -16.16 13.13
C ASN A 23 -23.42 -15.95 14.65
N ALA A 24 -22.33 -16.35 15.31
CA ALA A 24 -22.17 -16.11 16.75
C ALA A 24 -22.15 -14.62 17.10
N TYR A 25 -21.46 -13.78 16.30
CA TYR A 25 -21.47 -12.33 16.50
C TYR A 25 -22.85 -11.71 16.21
N ARG A 26 -23.58 -12.23 15.22
CA ARG A 26 -24.93 -11.77 14.89
C ARG A 26 -25.91 -12.13 16.01
N ASP A 27 -25.89 -13.37 16.47
CA ASP A 27 -26.74 -13.84 17.57
C ASP A 27 -26.42 -13.09 18.88
N LEU A 28 -25.13 -12.73 19.11
CA LEU A 28 -24.73 -11.87 20.22
C LEU A 28 -25.30 -10.44 20.08
N ARG A 29 -25.33 -9.88 18.86
CA ARG A 29 -25.88 -8.54 18.60
C ARG A 29 -27.41 -8.51 18.72
N ASP A 30 -28.08 -9.54 18.23
CA ASP A 30 -29.55 -9.62 18.20
C ASP A 30 -30.13 -10.16 19.53
N GLY A 31 -29.29 -10.74 20.38
CA GLY A 31 -29.66 -11.27 21.68
C GLY A 31 -29.92 -10.20 22.75
N ALA A 32 -30.73 -10.56 23.75
CA ALA A 32 -31.11 -9.67 24.86
C ALA A 32 -29.91 -9.14 25.67
N ASN A 33 -28.81 -9.89 25.72
CA ASN A 33 -27.61 -9.52 26.47
C ASN A 33 -26.80 -8.40 25.82
N TYR A 34 -27.00 -8.10 24.52
CA TYR A 34 -26.30 -7.00 23.85
C TYR A 34 -26.55 -5.67 24.56
N ALA A 35 -27.77 -5.44 25.03
CA ALA A 35 -28.14 -4.21 25.75
C ALA A 35 -27.30 -3.99 27.01
N SER A 36 -26.89 -5.07 27.69
CA SER A 36 -26.07 -5.04 28.91
C SER A 36 -24.57 -4.87 28.67
N LEU A 37 -24.10 -4.99 27.43
CA LEU A 37 -22.69 -4.78 27.09
C LEU A 37 -22.27 -3.32 27.28
N SER A 38 -21.01 -3.13 27.68
CA SER A 38 -20.38 -1.81 27.72
C SER A 38 -20.28 -1.19 26.32
N VAL A 39 -20.05 0.13 26.27
CA VAL A 39 -19.87 0.85 25.00
C VAL A 39 -18.70 0.27 24.19
N ALA A 40 -17.62 -0.13 24.85
CA ALA A 40 -16.45 -0.70 24.19
C ALA A 40 -16.74 -2.08 23.57
N GLU A 41 -17.48 -2.93 24.30
CA GLU A 41 -17.86 -4.27 23.83
C GLU A 41 -18.86 -4.20 22.68
N LYS A 42 -19.88 -3.35 22.77
CA LYS A 42 -20.82 -3.08 21.67
C LYS A 42 -20.07 -2.65 20.41
N LYS A 43 -19.14 -1.71 20.56
CA LYS A 43 -18.33 -1.22 19.44
C LYS A 43 -17.46 -2.32 18.84
N ALA A 44 -16.91 -3.22 19.64
CA ALA A 44 -16.13 -4.36 19.16
C ALA A 44 -17.01 -5.32 18.33
N VAL A 45 -18.21 -5.65 18.82
CA VAL A 45 -19.18 -6.50 18.11
C VAL A 45 -19.60 -5.86 16.79
N ASP A 46 -19.97 -4.57 16.80
CA ASP A 46 -20.40 -3.86 15.59
C ASP A 46 -19.30 -3.77 14.54
N ASN A 47 -18.07 -3.50 14.98
CA ASN A 47 -16.92 -3.46 14.08
C ASN A 47 -16.62 -4.85 13.51
N ALA A 48 -16.68 -5.91 14.32
CA ALA A 48 -16.45 -7.27 13.86
C ALA A 48 -17.48 -7.68 12.79
N LEU A 49 -18.77 -7.43 13.04
CA LEU A 49 -19.84 -7.71 12.06
C LEU A 49 -19.67 -6.94 10.76
N ARG A 50 -19.34 -5.64 10.84
CA ARG A 50 -19.03 -4.85 9.64
C ARG A 50 -17.84 -5.44 8.88
N ASP A 51 -16.79 -5.84 9.57
CA ASP A 51 -15.59 -6.38 8.93
C ASP A 51 -15.86 -7.77 8.30
N PHE A 52 -16.77 -8.57 8.88
CA PHE A 52 -17.34 -9.77 8.27
C PHE A 52 -18.16 -9.47 7.00
N GLU A 53 -19.03 -8.47 7.03
CA GLU A 53 -19.79 -8.09 5.83
C GLU A 53 -18.86 -7.60 4.70
N LEU A 54 -17.86 -6.80 5.06
CA LEU A 54 -16.84 -6.30 4.13
C LEU A 54 -15.87 -7.37 3.62
N SER A 55 -15.89 -8.58 4.20
CA SER A 55 -15.16 -9.76 3.70
C SER A 55 -15.97 -10.55 2.66
N GLY A 56 -17.21 -10.12 2.39
CA GLY A 56 -18.12 -10.78 1.45
C GLY A 56 -18.87 -11.98 2.05
N ILE A 57 -18.85 -12.21 3.37
CA ILE A 57 -19.53 -13.37 3.96
C ILE A 57 -21.05 -13.38 3.73
N GLY A 58 -21.67 -12.20 3.59
CA GLY A 58 -23.09 -12.04 3.30
C GLY A 58 -23.46 -12.27 1.82
N LEU A 59 -22.48 -12.53 0.95
CA LEU A 59 -22.74 -12.72 -0.48
C LEU A 59 -23.26 -14.13 -0.79
N PRO A 60 -24.01 -14.32 -1.89
CA PRO A 60 -24.27 -15.63 -2.48
C PRO A 60 -22.96 -16.41 -2.76
N LYS A 61 -23.00 -17.75 -2.71
CA LYS A 61 -21.79 -18.61 -2.81
C LYS A 61 -20.95 -18.36 -4.07
N ASP A 62 -21.59 -18.10 -5.21
CA ASP A 62 -20.93 -17.75 -6.47
C ASP A 62 -20.15 -16.43 -6.37
N LYS A 63 -20.74 -15.42 -5.72
CA LYS A 63 -20.09 -14.13 -5.47
C LYS A 63 -19.02 -14.21 -4.37
N GLN A 64 -19.17 -15.08 -3.38
CA GLN A 64 -18.13 -15.34 -2.37
C GLN A 64 -16.87 -15.93 -3.00
N GLN A 65 -17.04 -16.91 -3.90
CA GLN A 65 -15.92 -17.50 -4.63
C GLN A 65 -15.17 -16.42 -5.42
N ARG A 66 -15.91 -15.61 -6.21
CA ARG A 66 -15.31 -14.52 -6.98
C ARG A 66 -14.62 -13.49 -6.10
N TYR A 67 -15.20 -13.13 -4.96
CA TYR A 67 -14.57 -12.26 -3.98
C TYR A 67 -13.23 -12.83 -3.49
N GLY A 68 -13.18 -14.12 -3.18
CA GLY A 68 -11.96 -14.81 -2.75
C GLY A 68 -10.86 -14.77 -3.81
N GLU A 69 -11.20 -15.06 -5.07
CA GLU A 69 -10.29 -14.99 -6.22
C GLU A 69 -9.71 -13.57 -6.39
N ILE A 70 -10.57 -12.55 -6.37
CA ILE A 70 -10.15 -11.15 -6.49
C ILE A 70 -9.24 -10.76 -5.32
N SER A 71 -9.58 -11.14 -4.10
CA SER A 71 -8.80 -10.83 -2.90
C SER A 71 -7.40 -11.47 -2.94
N ALA A 72 -7.31 -12.73 -3.39
CA ALA A 72 -6.03 -13.41 -3.59
C ALA A 72 -5.19 -12.71 -4.67
N ARG A 73 -5.80 -12.38 -5.81
CA ARG A 73 -5.10 -11.69 -6.91
C ARG A 73 -4.62 -10.29 -6.52
N LEU A 74 -5.44 -9.51 -5.80
CA LEU A 74 -5.03 -8.20 -5.27
C LEU A 74 -3.84 -8.31 -4.29
N SER A 75 -3.77 -9.39 -3.51
CA SER A 75 -2.64 -9.64 -2.59
C SER A 75 -1.35 -9.96 -3.35
N GLU A 76 -1.45 -10.78 -4.40
CA GLU A 76 -0.34 -11.07 -5.32
C GLU A 76 0.15 -9.79 -6.01
N LEU A 77 -0.76 -9.05 -6.66
CA LEU A 77 -0.44 -7.79 -7.35
C LEU A 77 0.17 -6.74 -6.41
N GLY A 78 -0.28 -6.65 -5.16
CA GLY A 78 0.32 -5.76 -4.17
C GLY A 78 1.76 -6.12 -3.82
N SER A 79 2.07 -7.42 -3.78
CA SER A 79 3.43 -7.92 -3.59
C SER A 79 4.30 -7.63 -4.81
N THR A 80 3.79 -7.92 -6.01
CA THR A 80 4.46 -7.60 -7.28
C THR A 80 4.77 -6.11 -7.41
N TYR A 81 3.79 -5.24 -7.15
CA TYR A 81 3.97 -3.79 -7.18
C TYR A 81 5.12 -3.33 -6.27
N SER A 82 5.13 -3.84 -5.03
CA SER A 82 6.13 -3.47 -4.02
C SER A 82 7.53 -3.96 -4.39
N ASN A 83 7.64 -5.19 -4.91
CA ASN A 83 8.90 -5.76 -5.36
C ASN A 83 9.46 -5.00 -6.58
N ASN A 84 8.61 -4.67 -7.55
CA ASN A 84 9.01 -3.88 -8.72
C ASN A 84 9.56 -2.50 -8.33
N VAL A 85 8.97 -1.82 -7.35
CA VAL A 85 9.47 -0.53 -6.85
C VAL A 85 10.82 -0.69 -6.14
N LEU A 86 10.99 -1.75 -5.36
CA LEU A 86 12.25 -2.06 -4.68
C LEU A 86 13.35 -2.34 -5.70
N ASP A 87 13.10 -3.22 -6.66
CA ASP A 87 14.05 -3.58 -7.71
C ASP A 87 14.40 -2.40 -8.60
N ALA A 88 13.43 -1.54 -8.95
CA ALA A 88 13.70 -0.31 -9.70
C ALA A 88 14.55 0.69 -8.91
N THR A 89 14.43 0.71 -7.57
CA THR A 89 15.25 1.56 -6.69
C THR A 89 16.68 1.02 -6.60
N MET A 90 16.85 -0.29 -6.43
CA MET A 90 18.18 -0.94 -6.36
C MET A 90 18.88 -1.03 -7.73
N GLY A 91 18.10 -1.10 -8.81
CA GLY A 91 18.57 -1.24 -10.19
C GLY A 91 19.12 0.05 -10.80
N TRP A 92 19.16 1.15 -10.05
CA TRP A 92 19.80 2.39 -10.46
C TRP A 92 20.90 2.77 -9.47
N SER A 93 22.07 3.09 -10.01
CA SER A 93 23.15 3.70 -9.24
C SER A 93 24.01 4.54 -10.15
N LYS A 94 24.60 5.60 -9.60
CA LYS A 94 25.53 6.48 -10.31
C LYS A 94 26.80 6.61 -9.50
N LEU A 95 27.91 6.16 -10.09
CA LEU A 95 29.24 6.39 -9.52
C LEU A 95 29.75 7.75 -10.00
N ILE A 96 30.14 8.59 -9.07
CA ILE A 96 30.78 9.88 -9.31
C ILE A 96 32.23 9.77 -8.83
N THR A 97 33.19 10.14 -9.69
CA THR A 97 34.62 10.11 -9.36
C THR A 97 35.21 11.51 -9.17
N ASP A 98 34.54 12.54 -9.69
CA ASP A 98 34.91 13.94 -9.52
C ASP A 98 34.12 14.57 -8.37
N GLU A 99 34.81 14.96 -7.30
CA GLU A 99 34.21 15.62 -6.14
C GLU A 99 33.55 16.96 -6.51
N ALA A 100 34.03 17.64 -7.55
CA ALA A 100 33.48 18.91 -8.00
C ALA A 100 32.03 18.77 -8.48
N GLU A 101 31.63 17.60 -8.98
CA GLU A 101 30.25 17.32 -9.39
C GLU A 101 29.29 17.24 -8.20
N LEU A 102 29.81 17.08 -6.97
CA LEU A 102 29.07 16.96 -5.72
C LEU A 102 29.09 18.24 -4.88
N ALA A 103 29.51 19.37 -5.46
CA ALA A 103 29.52 20.67 -4.79
C ALA A 103 28.16 20.97 -4.13
N GLY A 104 28.20 21.53 -2.91
CA GLY A 104 27.02 21.87 -2.11
C GLY A 104 26.51 20.73 -1.22
N MET A 105 26.91 19.47 -1.46
CA MET A 105 26.46 18.32 -0.66
C MET A 105 26.95 18.37 0.80
N PRO A 106 26.11 18.01 1.79
CA PRO A 106 26.55 17.87 3.18
C PRO A 106 27.60 16.77 3.33
N GLU A 107 28.58 16.97 4.20
CA GLU A 107 29.64 16.01 4.48
C GLU A 107 29.10 14.62 4.89
N SER A 108 28.00 14.58 5.64
CA SER A 108 27.35 13.33 6.03
C SER A 108 26.80 12.53 4.84
N ALA A 109 26.29 13.22 3.80
CA ALA A 109 25.79 12.59 2.59
C ALA A 109 26.95 12.10 1.70
N LEU A 110 28.04 12.87 1.61
CA LEU A 110 29.27 12.47 0.93
C LEU A 110 29.90 11.24 1.57
N ALA A 111 30.02 11.21 2.90
CA ALA A 111 30.54 10.08 3.64
C ALA A 111 29.69 8.81 3.42
N ALA A 112 28.36 8.95 3.43
CA ALA A 112 27.46 7.84 3.15
C ALA A 112 27.62 7.31 1.71
N ALA A 113 27.69 8.19 0.71
CA ALA A 113 27.87 7.79 -0.69
C ALA A 113 29.23 7.12 -0.93
N ARG A 114 30.28 7.58 -0.26
CA ARG A 114 31.60 6.95 -0.30
C ARG A 114 31.58 5.55 0.34
N ALA A 115 30.97 5.41 1.50
CA ALA A 115 30.81 4.10 2.15
C ALA A 115 30.01 3.11 1.29
N GLN A 116 29.02 3.59 0.52
CA GLN A 116 28.29 2.77 -0.45
C GLN A 116 29.16 2.32 -1.63
N ALA A 117 30.05 3.19 -2.12
CA ALA A 117 31.00 2.84 -3.16
C ALA A 117 32.00 1.79 -2.68
N GLU A 118 32.59 2.00 -1.48
CA GLU A 118 33.52 1.07 -0.84
C GLU A 118 32.87 -0.31 -0.60
N ALA A 119 31.60 -0.35 -0.17
CA ALA A 119 30.85 -1.60 -0.01
C ALA A 119 30.61 -2.37 -1.32
N LYS A 120 30.70 -1.70 -2.47
CA LYS A 120 30.62 -2.30 -3.80
C LYS A 120 31.99 -2.41 -4.49
N GLU A 121 33.08 -2.21 -3.74
CA GLU A 121 34.46 -2.28 -4.25
C GLU A 121 34.70 -1.28 -5.40
N GLN A 122 34.11 -0.09 -5.30
CA GLN A 122 34.25 1.00 -6.27
C GLN A 122 34.89 2.24 -5.63
N ASP A 123 35.77 2.91 -6.38
CA ASP A 123 36.38 4.16 -5.96
C ASP A 123 35.52 5.37 -6.36
N GLY A 124 35.13 6.19 -5.39
CA GLY A 124 34.36 7.42 -5.60
C GLY A 124 33.15 7.51 -4.66
N TRP A 125 32.09 8.15 -5.13
CA TRP A 125 30.83 8.32 -4.43
C TRP A 125 29.70 7.64 -5.20
N LEU A 126 29.06 6.66 -4.58
CA LEU A 126 27.95 5.91 -5.17
C LEU A 126 26.62 6.50 -4.71
N LEU A 127 25.88 7.06 -5.66
CA LEU A 127 24.53 7.58 -5.44
C LEU A 127 23.48 6.53 -5.83
N THR A 128 22.43 6.43 -5.03
CA THR A 128 21.29 5.52 -5.25
C THR A 128 19.97 6.29 -5.18
N LEU A 129 18.86 5.61 -5.48
CA LEU A 129 17.51 6.21 -5.37
C LEU A 129 16.88 6.07 -3.97
N ASP A 130 17.62 5.54 -3.00
CA ASP A 130 17.16 5.48 -1.62
C ASP A 130 17.02 6.89 -1.05
N ILE A 131 15.98 7.12 -0.24
CA ILE A 131 15.66 8.46 0.30
C ILE A 131 16.88 9.16 0.95
N PRO A 132 17.72 8.48 1.75
CA PRO A 132 18.90 9.12 2.35
C PRO A 132 19.97 9.55 1.34
N SER A 133 20.01 8.97 0.14
CA SER A 133 20.94 9.36 -0.95
C SER A 133 20.30 10.39 -1.89
N TYR A 134 19.04 10.17 -2.28
CA TYR A 134 18.30 11.01 -3.22
C TYR A 134 18.00 12.42 -2.67
N LEU A 135 17.50 12.51 -1.42
CA LEU A 135 17.02 13.79 -0.89
C LEU A 135 18.15 14.82 -0.71
N PRO A 136 19.35 14.47 -0.20
CA PRO A 136 20.45 15.41 -0.13
C PRO A 136 20.89 15.93 -1.50
N VAL A 137 20.93 15.08 -2.53
CA VAL A 137 21.30 15.52 -3.89
C VAL A 137 20.31 16.55 -4.42
N LEU A 138 19.01 16.32 -4.29
CA LEU A 138 18.03 17.31 -4.75
C LEU A 138 18.00 18.59 -3.93
N THR A 139 18.32 18.51 -2.64
CA THR A 139 18.21 19.65 -1.73
C THR A 139 19.43 20.55 -1.76
N TYR A 140 20.63 19.97 -1.87
CA TYR A 140 21.88 20.68 -1.58
C TYR A 140 22.89 20.69 -2.73
N CYS A 141 22.86 19.71 -3.64
CA CYS A 141 23.85 19.65 -4.71
C CYS A 141 23.68 20.82 -5.68
N ASP A 142 24.74 21.55 -5.99
CA ASP A 142 24.74 22.69 -6.92
C ASP A 142 24.64 22.25 -8.40
N ASN A 143 25.09 21.04 -8.71
CA ASN A 143 25.09 20.49 -10.06
C ASN A 143 23.66 20.21 -10.57
N ARG A 144 23.15 21.09 -11.44
CA ARG A 144 21.80 20.98 -12.01
C ARG A 144 21.60 19.72 -12.84
N ALA A 145 22.62 19.29 -13.59
CA ALA A 145 22.51 18.11 -14.45
C ALA A 145 22.36 16.84 -13.59
N LEU A 146 23.14 16.74 -12.52
CA LEU A 146 23.03 15.62 -11.57
C LEU A 146 21.67 15.58 -10.87
N ARG A 147 21.16 16.75 -10.43
CA ARG A 147 19.80 16.85 -9.86
C ARG A 147 18.74 16.41 -10.86
N GLU A 148 18.84 16.84 -12.11
CA GLU A 148 17.91 16.45 -13.17
C GLU A 148 17.94 14.95 -13.45
N GLU A 149 19.14 14.36 -13.57
CA GLU A 149 19.31 12.93 -13.80
C GLU A 149 18.69 12.10 -12.67
N MET A 150 19.00 12.43 -11.41
CA MET A 150 18.43 11.74 -10.25
C MET A 150 16.93 11.94 -10.11
N TYR A 151 16.43 13.16 -10.36
CA TYR A 151 15.00 13.44 -10.34
C TYR A 151 14.23 12.61 -11.37
N ARG A 152 14.75 12.54 -12.61
CA ARG A 152 14.15 11.72 -13.66
C ARG A 152 14.17 10.25 -13.27
N ALA A 153 15.33 9.73 -12.87
CA ALA A 153 15.47 8.33 -12.45
C ALA A 153 14.52 7.97 -11.29
N TYR A 154 14.36 8.85 -10.28
CA TYR A 154 13.47 8.63 -9.14
C TYR A 154 11.99 8.69 -9.52
N SER A 155 11.61 9.64 -10.38
CA SER A 155 10.22 9.88 -10.77
C SER A 155 9.70 8.85 -11.76
N THR A 156 10.58 8.19 -12.50
CA THR A 156 10.24 7.14 -13.47
C THR A 156 10.53 5.72 -12.95
N ARG A 157 10.68 5.54 -11.62
CA ARG A 157 10.87 4.19 -11.06
C ARG A 157 9.65 3.32 -11.32
N ALA A 158 9.91 2.05 -11.63
CA ALA A 158 8.89 1.04 -11.89
C ALA A 158 7.84 1.50 -12.93
N SER A 159 8.31 2.16 -13.99
CA SER A 159 7.48 2.68 -15.07
C SER A 159 7.99 2.22 -16.44
N ASP A 160 7.20 2.50 -17.47
CA ASP A 160 7.56 2.40 -18.88
C ASP A 160 8.60 3.47 -19.31
N GLN A 161 9.02 4.37 -18.41
CA GLN A 161 9.95 5.47 -18.69
C GLN A 161 11.25 5.37 -17.89
N GLY A 162 12.27 6.09 -18.37
CA GLY A 162 13.54 6.29 -17.67
C GLY A 162 14.59 5.21 -17.91
N PRO A 163 15.63 5.14 -17.05
CA PRO A 163 16.82 4.32 -17.32
C PRO A 163 16.54 2.81 -17.32
N ASN A 164 15.46 2.38 -16.66
CA ASN A 164 15.03 0.98 -16.55
C ASN A 164 13.63 0.76 -17.16
N ALA A 165 13.27 1.57 -18.17
CA ALA A 165 11.98 1.55 -18.85
C ALA A 165 11.54 0.12 -19.22
N GLY A 166 10.32 -0.25 -18.80
CA GLY A 166 9.68 -1.52 -19.16
C GLY A 166 10.19 -2.76 -18.42
N LYS A 167 11.25 -2.67 -17.61
CA LYS A 167 11.79 -3.83 -16.87
C LYS A 167 10.96 -4.19 -15.62
N TRP A 168 10.49 -3.18 -14.91
CA TRP A 168 9.70 -3.30 -13.69
C TRP A 168 8.44 -2.43 -13.76
N ASP A 169 7.84 -2.34 -14.94
CA ASP A 169 6.70 -1.45 -15.18
C ASP A 169 5.47 -1.88 -14.38
N ASN A 170 5.01 -0.99 -13.51
CA ASN A 170 3.83 -1.19 -12.68
C ASN A 170 2.54 -0.68 -13.33
N THR A 171 2.59 -0.06 -14.51
CA THR A 171 1.40 0.41 -15.24
C THR A 171 0.33 -0.69 -15.39
N PRO A 172 0.63 -1.88 -15.97
CA PRO A 172 -0.37 -2.95 -16.09
C PRO A 172 -0.82 -3.51 -14.73
N VAL A 173 0.09 -3.53 -13.74
CA VAL A 173 -0.23 -3.96 -12.37
C VAL A 173 -1.26 -3.02 -11.73
N MET A 174 -1.09 -1.72 -11.90
CA MET A 174 -2.01 -0.71 -11.38
C MET A 174 -3.37 -0.77 -12.07
N GLU A 175 -3.40 -0.93 -13.39
CA GLU A 175 -4.64 -1.10 -14.16
C GLU A 175 -5.44 -2.31 -13.65
N GLU A 176 -4.79 -3.46 -13.47
CA GLU A 176 -5.44 -4.66 -12.94
C GLU A 176 -5.93 -4.45 -11.50
N ILE A 177 -5.13 -3.82 -10.63
CA ILE A 177 -5.53 -3.48 -9.27
C ILE A 177 -6.79 -2.60 -9.26
N LEU A 178 -6.87 -1.58 -10.13
CA LEU A 178 -8.02 -0.67 -10.19
C LEU A 178 -9.27 -1.39 -10.70
N ALA A 179 -9.16 -2.20 -11.75
CA ALA A 179 -10.26 -3.00 -12.27
C ALA A 179 -10.81 -3.96 -11.21
N LEU A 180 -9.93 -4.72 -10.56
CA LEU A 180 -10.29 -5.67 -9.51
C LEU A 180 -10.88 -4.99 -8.27
N ARG A 181 -10.36 -3.82 -7.87
CA ARG A 181 -10.94 -3.04 -6.76
C ARG A 181 -12.33 -2.50 -7.10
N HIS A 182 -12.56 -2.11 -8.35
CA HIS A 182 -13.88 -1.67 -8.80
C HIS A 182 -14.87 -2.83 -8.79
N GLU A 183 -14.49 -3.98 -9.35
CA GLU A 183 -15.32 -5.20 -9.35
C GLU A 183 -15.65 -5.65 -7.91
N LEU A 184 -14.65 -5.68 -7.02
CA LEU A 184 -14.86 -6.03 -5.61
C LEU A 184 -15.85 -5.08 -4.91
N ALA A 185 -15.78 -3.79 -5.19
CA ALA A 185 -16.72 -2.82 -4.63
C ALA A 185 -18.16 -3.07 -5.10
N GLN A 186 -18.34 -3.35 -6.40
CA GLN A 186 -19.64 -3.67 -6.98
C GLN A 186 -20.22 -4.98 -6.42
N LEU A 187 -19.37 -6.01 -6.21
CA LEU A 187 -19.80 -7.26 -5.58
C LEU A 187 -20.38 -7.04 -4.18
N LEU A 188 -19.80 -6.12 -3.42
CA LEU A 188 -20.25 -5.72 -2.08
C LEU A 188 -21.38 -4.68 -2.09
N GLY A 189 -21.85 -4.22 -3.25
CA GLY A 189 -22.94 -3.25 -3.37
C GLY A 189 -22.55 -1.78 -3.24
N PHE A 190 -21.25 -1.44 -3.34
CA PHE A 190 -20.77 -0.06 -3.40
C PHE A 190 -20.65 0.43 -4.84
N GLY A 191 -20.80 1.74 -5.08
CA GLY A 191 -20.63 2.35 -6.40
C GLY A 191 -19.18 2.42 -6.87
N ASN A 192 -18.24 2.47 -5.91
CA ASN A 192 -16.80 2.47 -6.18
C ASN A 192 -15.99 2.02 -4.95
N TYR A 193 -14.68 1.80 -5.15
CA TYR A 193 -13.79 1.36 -4.07
C TYR A 193 -13.56 2.44 -2.99
N ALA A 194 -13.71 3.72 -3.32
CA ALA A 194 -13.55 4.79 -2.34
C ALA A 194 -14.68 4.75 -1.31
N GLU A 195 -15.93 4.54 -1.73
CA GLU A 195 -17.09 4.31 -0.84
C GLU A 195 -16.86 3.11 0.08
N LYS A 196 -16.42 1.97 -0.47
CA LYS A 196 -16.05 0.79 0.32
C LYS A 196 -14.95 1.11 1.34
N SER A 197 -13.97 1.94 0.98
CA SER A 197 -12.89 2.36 1.87
C SER A 197 -13.37 3.32 2.97
N LEU A 198 -14.37 4.15 2.69
CA LEU A 198 -14.96 5.08 3.64
C LEU A 198 -15.83 4.39 4.68
N ALA A 199 -16.44 3.24 4.36
CA ALA A 199 -17.25 2.46 5.30
C ALA A 199 -16.53 2.10 6.62
N THR A 200 -15.19 2.08 6.63
CA THR A 200 -14.38 1.83 7.83
C THR A 200 -13.73 3.07 8.44
N LYS A 201 -13.86 4.25 7.80
CA LYS A 201 -13.20 5.50 8.19
C LYS A 201 -14.19 6.49 8.80
N MET A 202 -13.69 7.37 9.67
CA MET A 202 -14.48 8.44 10.30
C MET A 202 -14.72 9.66 9.40
N ALA A 203 -14.35 9.59 8.11
CA ALA A 203 -14.56 10.67 7.17
C ALA A 203 -16.04 10.71 6.78
N GLU A 204 -16.69 11.87 6.94
CA GLU A 204 -18.09 12.07 6.57
C GLU A 204 -18.27 11.81 5.07
N ASN A 205 -19.27 11.00 4.72
CA ASN A 205 -19.54 10.54 3.35
C ASN A 205 -19.77 11.72 2.38
N PRO A 206 -19.25 11.65 1.14
CA PRO A 206 -19.95 12.23 0.01
C PRO A 206 -21.14 11.32 -0.32
N GLN A 207 -22.29 11.60 0.30
CA GLN A 207 -23.62 10.96 0.17
C GLN A 207 -23.89 9.63 0.96
N PRO A 208 -25.06 9.52 1.63
CA PRO A 208 -25.53 8.28 2.25
C PRO A 208 -26.34 7.46 1.23
N GLY A 209 -25.80 6.35 0.70
CA GLY A 209 -26.45 5.62 -0.39
C GLY A 209 -26.36 4.09 -0.45
N ALA A 210 -25.53 3.42 0.35
CA ALA A 210 -25.43 1.95 0.28
C ALA A 210 -25.43 1.35 1.69
N ARG A 211 -26.63 1.23 2.28
CA ARG A 211 -26.85 0.31 3.39
C ARG A 211 -27.04 -1.05 2.75
N ILE A 212 -26.10 -1.98 2.98
CA ILE A 212 -26.29 -3.40 2.64
C ILE A 212 -27.60 -3.83 3.34
N PRO A 213 -28.66 -4.19 2.60
CA PRO A 213 -29.89 -4.64 3.24
C PRO A 213 -29.61 -5.98 3.91
N VAL A 214 -29.88 -6.05 5.21
CA VAL A 214 -30.00 -7.30 5.98
C VAL A 214 -31.32 -7.95 5.64
#